data_AF-A0A8I2YR57-F1
#
_entry.id   AF-A0A8I2YR57-F1
#
_cell.length_a   1.000
_cell.length_b   1.000
_cell.length_c   1.000
_cell.angle_alpha   90.00
_cell.angle_beta   90.00
_cell.angle_gamma   90.00
#
_symmetry.space_group_name_H-M   'P 1'
#
loop_
_entity.id
_entity.type
_entity.pdbx_description
1 polymer ?
#
loop_
_entity_poly.entity_id
_entity_poly.type
_entity_poly.pdbx_seq_one_letter_code
_entity_poly.pdbx_strand_id
1 'polypeptide(L)'
;MNVLVVGMPNVGKSTLLNSLRSRGIAGRTAKALQTSAQPGHTRTLSTRLKISENPLIYSYDSPGVMLPFLGRGEQGAERGVKLALIAGIKESLYDVEALVNYLLYRLNILDPVSPAYLKVLPEGSESTTDVDVFLEQLAARLGMRVRGGDVDTARAAIWFVEWWRREGNLISASAPRSIGRRNPRVSQGDPSGCLDIPIRRGWGFDFEWTVDAASSDSEGKVNVEEKMGACIDTYMRMMEVQEELGGAVSQTQEKKRAWEEKLAKRKARLSRKNV
;
A
#
# COMPACT_ATOMS: atom_id res chain seq x y z
N MET A 1 -18.31 14.20 -24.24
CA MET A 1 -16.94 13.72 -23.94
C MET A 1 -17.01 12.28 -23.42
N ASN A 2 -16.05 11.42 -23.78
CA ASN A 2 -15.93 10.05 -23.27
C ASN A 2 -14.59 9.92 -22.52
N VAL A 3 -14.60 9.32 -21.33
CA VAL A 3 -13.42 9.15 -20.48
C VAL A 3 -13.28 7.68 -20.06
N LEU A 4 -12.09 7.11 -20.18
CA LEU A 4 -11.79 5.77 -19.66
C LEU A 4 -11.00 5.91 -18.35
N VAL A 5 -11.44 5.26 -17.28
CA VAL A 5 -10.69 5.22 -16.02
C VAL A 5 -9.93 3.90 -15.93
N VAL A 6 -8.61 4.00 -15.85
CA VAL A 6 -7.69 2.85 -15.74
C VAL A 6 -6.87 2.97 -14.47
N GLY A 7 -6.53 1.84 -13.85
CA GLY A 7 -5.66 1.79 -12.70
C GLY A 7 -5.63 0.42 -12.04
N MET A 8 -4.75 0.27 -11.06
CA MET A 8 -4.57 -0.97 -10.29
C MET A 8 -5.89 -1.46 -9.64
N PRO A 9 -6.01 -2.75 -9.28
CA PRO A 9 -7.12 -3.24 -8.47
C PRO A 9 -7.28 -2.45 -7.16
N ASN A 10 -8.51 -2.28 -6.69
CA ASN A 10 -8.84 -1.72 -5.38
C ASN A 10 -8.39 -0.28 -5.07
N VAL A 11 -7.89 0.48 -6.06
CA VAL A 11 -7.62 1.93 -5.91
C VAL A 11 -8.86 2.83 -5.87
N GLY A 12 -10.07 2.25 -5.86
CA GLY A 12 -11.33 3.01 -5.76
C GLY A 12 -11.91 3.54 -7.07
N LYS A 13 -11.50 3.02 -8.25
CA LYS A 13 -12.01 3.44 -9.57
C LYS A 13 -13.54 3.49 -9.67
N SER A 14 -14.20 2.38 -9.34
CA SER A 14 -15.66 2.26 -9.40
C SER A 14 -16.35 3.14 -8.36
N THR A 15 -15.73 3.35 -7.19
CA THR A 15 -16.20 4.27 -6.14
C THR A 15 -16.13 5.72 -6.61
N LEU A 16 -15.02 6.12 -7.24
CA LEU A 16 -14.84 7.44 -7.85
C LEU A 16 -15.91 7.70 -8.91
N LEU A 17 -16.14 6.75 -9.83
CA LEU A 17 -17.14 6.89 -10.88
C LEU A 17 -18.57 6.99 -10.34
N ASN A 18 -18.93 6.19 -9.34
CA ASN A 18 -20.21 6.31 -8.65
C ASN A 18 -20.35 7.68 -7.98
N SER A 19 -19.27 8.21 -7.38
CA SER A 19 -19.27 9.50 -6.69
C SER A 19 -19.40 10.67 -7.66
N LEU A 20 -18.66 10.64 -8.78
CA LEU A 20 -18.76 11.62 -9.86
C LEU A 20 -20.18 11.62 -10.45
N ARG A 21 -20.75 10.44 -10.68
CA ARG A 21 -22.12 10.30 -11.19
C ARG A 21 -23.16 10.88 -10.25
N SER A 22 -23.02 10.68 -8.93
CA SER A 22 -23.95 11.28 -7.95
C SER A 22 -23.89 12.80 -7.87
N ARG A 23 -22.77 13.41 -8.31
CA ARG A 23 -22.59 14.88 -8.31
C ARG A 23 -22.95 15.52 -9.65
N GLY A 24 -22.67 14.84 -10.76
CA GLY A 24 -22.87 15.38 -12.11
C GLY A 24 -24.27 15.14 -12.70
N ILE A 25 -25.10 14.33 -12.07
CA ILE A 25 -26.49 14.10 -12.46
C ILE A 25 -27.42 14.63 -11.37
N ALA A 26 -28.38 15.47 -11.74
CA ALA A 26 -29.36 16.00 -10.81
C ALA A 26 -30.27 14.88 -10.28
N GLY A 27 -30.46 14.81 -8.96
CA GLY A 27 -31.35 13.85 -8.30
C GLY A 27 -30.67 12.59 -7.74
N ARG A 28 -31.48 11.72 -7.11
CA ARG A 28 -30.98 10.52 -6.45
C ARG A 28 -30.53 9.50 -7.50
N THR A 29 -29.23 9.29 -7.58
CA THR A 29 -28.65 8.36 -8.54
C THR A 29 -28.23 7.06 -7.85
N ALA A 30 -28.85 5.92 -8.23
CA ALA A 30 -28.47 4.61 -7.70
C ALA A 30 -27.03 4.24 -8.09
N LYS A 31 -26.32 3.43 -7.28
CA LYS A 31 -24.97 2.94 -7.65
C LYS A 31 -25.05 2.15 -8.96
N ALA A 32 -24.30 2.57 -9.98
CA ALA A 32 -24.27 1.88 -11.28
C ALA A 32 -23.21 0.79 -11.33
N LEU A 33 -22.08 1.02 -10.66
CA LEU A 33 -20.95 0.10 -10.65
C LEU A 33 -20.91 -0.64 -9.32
N GLN A 34 -20.73 -1.95 -9.39
CA GLN A 34 -20.49 -2.77 -8.19
C GLN A 34 -19.12 -2.44 -7.62
N THR A 35 -19.03 -2.36 -6.31
CA THR A 35 -17.80 -2.06 -5.57
C THR A 35 -17.56 -3.19 -4.58
N SER A 36 -16.38 -3.81 -4.62
CA SER A 36 -15.95 -4.77 -3.61
C SER A 36 -14.49 -4.50 -3.25
N ALA A 37 -14.10 -4.88 -2.02
CA ALA A 37 -12.70 -4.82 -1.58
C ALA A 37 -11.85 -5.97 -2.14
N GLN A 38 -12.46 -6.94 -2.81
CA GLN A 38 -11.77 -8.09 -3.37
C GLN A 38 -11.21 -7.77 -4.77
N PRO A 39 -9.92 -8.02 -5.02
CA PRO A 39 -9.32 -7.73 -6.31
C PRO A 39 -9.96 -8.61 -7.41
N GLY A 40 -10.08 -8.04 -8.62
CA GLY A 40 -10.66 -8.74 -9.77
C GLY A 40 -12.20 -8.80 -9.80
N HIS A 41 -12.89 -8.01 -8.97
CA HIS A 41 -14.35 -7.94 -8.98
C HIS A 41 -14.93 -7.37 -10.28
N THR A 42 -14.35 -6.27 -10.79
CA THR A 42 -14.66 -5.77 -12.13
C THR A 42 -13.94 -6.66 -13.15
N ARG A 43 -14.65 -7.59 -13.78
CA ARG A 43 -14.08 -8.59 -14.71
C ARG A 43 -14.17 -8.18 -16.18
N THR A 44 -15.09 -7.27 -16.51
CA THR A 44 -15.35 -6.78 -17.86
C THR A 44 -15.36 -5.26 -17.89
N LEU A 45 -15.04 -4.68 -19.04
CA LEU A 45 -15.30 -3.25 -19.27
C LEU A 45 -16.79 -2.99 -19.04
N SER A 46 -17.07 -2.01 -18.20
CA SER A 46 -18.45 -1.60 -17.95
C SER A 46 -19.07 -0.96 -19.18
N THR A 47 -20.39 -1.03 -19.26
CA THR A 47 -21.16 -0.28 -20.26
C THR A 47 -20.96 1.22 -20.09
N ARG A 48 -21.10 1.98 -21.18
CA ARG A 48 -20.99 3.44 -21.19
C ARG A 48 -21.86 4.07 -20.11
N LEU A 49 -21.23 4.63 -19.08
CA LEU A 49 -21.91 5.24 -17.93
C LEU A 49 -21.96 6.75 -18.08
N LYS A 50 -23.14 7.37 -18.08
CA LYS A 50 -23.27 8.83 -18.00
C LYS A 50 -22.87 9.29 -16.60
N ILE A 51 -21.95 10.25 -16.49
CA ILE A 51 -21.47 10.80 -15.21
C ILE A 51 -21.79 12.29 -15.03
N SER A 52 -22.03 13.03 -16.12
CA SER A 52 -22.43 14.44 -16.08
C SER A 52 -23.38 14.78 -17.22
N GLU A 53 -24.36 15.64 -16.96
CA GLU A 53 -25.33 16.10 -17.97
C GLU A 53 -24.89 17.40 -18.66
N ASN A 54 -24.27 18.31 -17.89
CA ASN A 54 -23.77 19.57 -18.40
C ASN A 54 -22.42 19.94 -17.74
N PRO A 55 -21.28 19.79 -18.44
CA PRO A 55 -21.16 19.26 -19.80
C PRO A 55 -21.49 17.77 -19.87
N LEU A 56 -21.89 17.29 -21.05
CA LEU A 56 -22.24 15.88 -21.26
C LEU A 56 -20.98 14.99 -21.25
N ILE A 57 -20.83 14.21 -20.18
CA ILE A 57 -19.67 13.32 -19.98
C ILE A 57 -20.12 11.88 -19.73
N TYR A 58 -19.50 10.97 -20.46
CA TYR A 58 -19.62 9.53 -20.27
C TYR A 58 -18.30 8.94 -19.80
N SER A 59 -18.36 7.89 -19.01
CA SER A 59 -17.22 7.15 -18.53
C SER A 59 -17.36 5.64 -18.73
N TYR A 60 -16.22 4.97 -18.83
CA TYR A 60 -16.09 3.52 -18.80
C TYR A 60 -15.20 3.15 -17.61
N ASP A 61 -15.74 2.31 -16.72
CA ASP A 61 -14.97 1.59 -15.70
C ASP A 61 -14.29 0.38 -16.32
N SER A 62 -13.01 0.19 -16.00
CA SER A 62 -12.20 -0.94 -16.46
C SER A 62 -11.83 -1.86 -15.30
N PRO A 63 -11.65 -3.18 -15.57
CA PRO A 63 -11.00 -4.08 -14.64
C PRO A 63 -9.70 -3.49 -14.10
N GLY A 64 -9.39 -3.79 -12.83
CA GLY A 64 -8.10 -3.39 -12.27
C GLY A 64 -6.96 -4.03 -13.06
N VAL A 65 -6.10 -3.20 -13.66
CA VAL A 65 -4.94 -3.68 -14.42
C VAL A 65 -3.77 -3.79 -13.45
N MET A 66 -3.41 -5.01 -13.09
CA MET A 66 -2.24 -5.29 -12.25
C MET A 66 -0.98 -5.38 -13.09
N LEU A 67 0.16 -4.93 -12.54
CA LEU A 67 1.46 -5.20 -13.14
C LEU A 67 1.70 -6.71 -13.20
N PRO A 68 2.08 -7.26 -14.37
CA PRO A 68 2.24 -8.71 -14.53
C PRO A 68 3.47 -9.25 -13.80
N PHE A 69 4.40 -8.37 -13.41
CA PHE A 69 5.59 -8.70 -12.67
C PHE A 69 5.92 -7.60 -11.68
N LEU A 70 6.20 -7.98 -10.43
CA LEU A 70 6.54 -7.05 -9.36
C LEU A 70 8.05 -6.93 -9.16
N GLY A 71 8.87 -7.43 -10.09
CA GLY A 71 10.33 -7.42 -9.99
C GLY A 71 10.94 -8.65 -9.31
N ARG A 72 12.27 -8.68 -9.28
CA ARG A 72 13.07 -9.83 -8.80
C ARG A 72 13.52 -9.61 -7.36
N GLY A 73 13.82 -10.72 -6.67
CA GLY A 73 14.44 -10.72 -5.36
C GLY A 73 13.59 -10.06 -4.26
N GLU A 74 14.27 -9.56 -3.25
CA GLU A 74 13.66 -9.00 -2.04
C GLU A 74 12.79 -7.76 -2.34
N GLN A 75 13.25 -6.85 -3.20
CA GLN A 75 12.47 -5.66 -3.58
C GLN A 75 11.14 -6.03 -4.26
N GLY A 76 11.13 -7.11 -5.05
CA GLY A 76 9.90 -7.59 -5.68
C GLY A 76 8.94 -8.24 -4.69
N ALA A 77 9.47 -8.99 -3.73
CA ALA A 77 8.69 -9.55 -2.63
C ALA A 77 8.09 -8.44 -1.76
N GLU A 78 8.89 -7.42 -1.41
CA GLU A 78 8.43 -6.27 -0.63
C GLU A 78 7.30 -5.52 -1.34
N ARG A 79 7.41 -5.25 -2.64
CA ARG A 79 6.31 -4.68 -3.43
C ARG A 79 5.04 -5.55 -3.40
N GLY A 80 5.21 -6.88 -3.45
CA GLY A 80 4.12 -7.83 -3.28
C GLY A 80 3.41 -7.69 -1.93
N VAL A 81 4.18 -7.65 -0.85
CA VAL A 81 3.67 -7.46 0.52
C VAL A 81 2.95 -6.12 0.67
N LYS A 82 3.52 -5.03 0.16
CA LYS A 82 2.89 -3.69 0.15
C LYS A 82 1.54 -3.70 -0.59
N LEU A 83 1.48 -4.33 -1.77
CA LEU A 83 0.24 -4.48 -2.53
C LEU A 83 -0.78 -5.37 -1.81
N ALA A 84 -0.34 -6.44 -1.14
CA ALA A 84 -1.21 -7.31 -0.36
C ALA A 84 -1.83 -6.57 0.84
N LEU A 85 -1.07 -5.71 1.53
CA LEU A 85 -1.58 -4.89 2.63
C LEU A 85 -2.74 -3.98 2.22
N ILE A 86 -2.72 -3.44 0.99
CA ILE A 86 -3.81 -2.61 0.44
C ILE A 86 -4.88 -3.41 -0.32
N ALA A 87 -4.93 -4.74 -0.12
CA ALA A 87 -5.83 -5.66 -0.81
C ALA A 87 -5.65 -5.71 -2.34
N GLY A 88 -4.51 -5.27 -2.88
CA GLY A 88 -4.22 -5.32 -4.32
C GLY A 88 -3.95 -6.72 -4.87
N ILE A 89 -3.69 -7.70 -3.99
CA ILE A 89 -3.41 -9.10 -4.31
C ILE A 89 -4.47 -10.00 -3.67
N LYS A 90 -4.82 -11.11 -4.33
CA LYS A 90 -5.75 -12.11 -3.82
C LYS A 90 -5.19 -12.79 -2.55
N GLU A 91 -6.03 -12.98 -1.54
CA GLU A 91 -5.69 -13.58 -0.24
C GLU A 91 -4.96 -14.94 -0.33
N SER A 92 -5.31 -15.78 -1.31
CA SER A 92 -4.68 -17.09 -1.48
C SER A 92 -3.23 -17.05 -1.97
N LEU A 93 -2.65 -15.88 -2.21
CA LEU A 93 -1.32 -15.70 -2.80
C LEU A 93 -0.28 -15.17 -1.81
N TYR A 94 -0.67 -14.91 -0.56
CA TYR A 94 0.23 -14.44 0.48
C TYR A 94 -0.09 -15.10 1.81
N ASP A 95 0.92 -15.13 2.67
CA ASP A 95 0.75 -15.49 4.07
C ASP A 95 0.39 -14.25 4.89
N VAL A 96 -0.67 -14.35 5.69
CA VAL A 96 -1.20 -13.23 6.48
C VAL A 96 -0.23 -12.89 7.61
N GLU A 97 0.40 -13.88 8.23
CA GLU A 97 1.34 -13.67 9.33
C GLU A 97 2.58 -12.92 8.86
N ALA A 98 3.12 -13.28 7.68
CA ALA A 98 4.17 -12.51 7.02
C ALA A 98 3.77 -11.05 6.74
N LEU A 99 2.50 -10.77 6.38
CA LEU A 99 2.02 -9.39 6.24
C LEU A 99 2.00 -8.64 7.57
N VAL A 100 1.57 -9.29 8.64
CA VAL A 100 1.56 -8.72 10.00
C VAL A 100 2.98 -8.38 10.42
N ASN A 101 3.92 -9.32 10.25
CA ASN A 101 5.32 -9.13 10.62
C ASN A 101 5.93 -7.93 9.89
N TYR A 102 5.75 -7.88 8.57
CA TYR A 102 6.21 -6.74 7.78
C TYR A 102 5.54 -5.43 8.22
N LEU A 103 4.21 -5.42 8.44
CA LEU A 103 3.51 -4.21 8.87
C LEU A 103 3.98 -3.73 10.26
N LEU A 104 4.16 -4.65 11.20
CA LEU A 104 4.68 -4.39 12.55
C LEU A 104 6.08 -3.75 12.47
N TYR A 105 6.99 -4.36 11.71
CA TYR A 105 8.31 -3.83 11.42
C TYR A 105 8.25 -2.40 10.85
N ARG A 106 7.41 -2.16 9.84
CA ARG A 106 7.28 -0.84 9.22
C ARG A 106 6.74 0.21 10.18
N LEU A 107 5.74 -0.13 10.99
CA LEU A 107 5.17 0.80 11.96
C LEU A 107 6.16 1.18 13.06
N ASN A 108 6.98 0.22 13.52
CA ASN A 108 8.05 0.49 14.48
C ASN A 108 9.15 1.40 13.90
N ILE A 109 9.45 1.29 12.60
CA ILE A 109 10.41 2.19 11.93
C ILE A 109 9.86 3.60 11.78
N LEU A 110 8.58 3.72 11.45
CA LEU A 110 7.94 5.01 11.24
C LEU A 110 7.83 5.81 12.54
N ASP A 111 7.46 5.16 13.64
CA ASP A 111 7.45 5.77 14.96
C ASP A 111 7.94 4.75 16.00
N PRO A 112 9.23 4.79 16.39
CA PRO A 112 9.77 3.87 17.38
C PRO A 112 9.21 4.06 18.79
N VAL A 113 8.66 5.24 19.09
CA VAL A 113 8.23 5.63 20.45
C VAL A 113 6.76 5.33 20.68
N SER A 114 5.90 5.63 19.70
CA SER A 114 4.47 5.38 19.81
C SER A 114 3.86 4.89 18.49
N PRO A 115 4.25 3.68 18.02
CA PRO A 115 3.68 3.11 16.80
C PRO A 115 2.15 3.12 16.81
N ALA A 116 1.55 3.36 15.64
CA ALA A 116 0.09 3.49 15.50
C ALA A 116 -0.70 2.29 16.05
N TYR A 117 -0.12 1.08 16.01
CA TYR A 117 -0.77 -0.14 16.49
C TYR A 117 -0.90 -0.22 18.02
N LEU A 118 -0.14 0.54 18.80
CA LEU A 118 -0.26 0.50 20.27
C LEU A 118 -1.67 0.88 20.74
N LYS A 119 -2.41 1.66 19.94
CA LYS A 119 -3.81 2.04 20.23
C LYS A 119 -4.77 0.85 20.21
N VAL A 120 -4.44 -0.22 19.48
CA VAL A 120 -5.27 -1.42 19.42
C VAL A 120 -4.87 -2.46 20.47
N LEU A 121 -3.73 -2.29 21.15
CA LEU A 121 -3.27 -3.13 22.25
C LEU A 121 -3.78 -2.65 23.62
N PRO A 122 -3.59 -3.46 24.69
CA PRO A 122 -3.88 -3.02 26.05
C PRO A 122 -3.14 -1.72 26.43
N GLU A 123 -3.74 -0.93 27.31
CA GLU A 123 -3.09 0.28 27.82
C GLU A 123 -1.82 -0.09 28.58
N GLY A 124 -0.71 0.60 28.29
CA GLY A 124 0.59 0.32 28.87
C GLY A 124 1.41 -0.74 28.14
N SER A 125 0.92 -1.32 27.04
CA SER A 125 1.74 -2.15 26.15
C SER A 125 2.92 -1.37 25.59
N GLU A 126 4.09 -2.02 25.55
CA GLU A 126 5.30 -1.52 24.91
C GLU A 126 5.36 -1.95 23.44
N SER A 127 6.16 -1.24 22.62
CA SER A 127 6.40 -1.66 21.24
C SER A 127 7.19 -2.96 21.21
N THR A 128 6.84 -3.85 20.29
CA THR A 128 7.50 -5.15 20.11
C THR A 128 7.85 -5.40 18.65
N THR A 129 8.94 -6.12 18.42
CA THR A 129 9.32 -6.65 17.10
C THR A 129 8.92 -8.11 16.93
N ASP A 130 8.49 -8.77 18.01
CA ASP A 130 8.05 -10.16 17.99
C ASP A 130 6.57 -10.24 17.59
N VAL A 131 6.31 -10.91 16.46
CA VAL A 131 4.96 -11.01 15.89
C VAL A 131 4.05 -11.90 16.73
N ASP A 132 4.60 -12.95 17.36
CA ASP A 132 3.81 -13.89 18.16
C ASP A 132 3.33 -13.18 19.43
N VAL A 133 4.24 -12.51 20.13
CA VAL A 133 3.91 -11.71 21.33
C VAL A 133 2.87 -10.64 20.99
N PHE A 134 3.04 -9.96 19.84
CA PHE A 134 2.07 -8.97 19.37
C PHE A 134 0.68 -9.58 19.14
N LEU A 135 0.61 -10.69 18.39
CA LEU A 135 -0.64 -11.35 18.05
C LEU A 135 -1.34 -11.94 19.28
N GLU A 136 -0.59 -12.49 20.23
CA GLU A 136 -1.13 -12.98 21.50
C GLU A 136 -1.77 -11.86 22.32
N GLN A 137 -1.09 -10.71 22.46
CA GLN A 137 -1.63 -9.55 23.18
C GLN A 137 -2.90 -9.01 22.50
N LEU A 138 -2.88 -8.92 21.16
CA LEU A 138 -4.02 -8.47 20.39
C LEU A 138 -5.21 -9.44 20.49
N ALA A 139 -4.95 -10.74 20.32
CA ALA A 139 -5.96 -11.79 20.45
C ALA A 139 -6.58 -11.82 21.84
N ALA A 140 -5.74 -11.72 22.89
CA ALA A 140 -6.20 -11.69 24.28
C ALA A 140 -7.11 -10.47 24.54
N ARG A 141 -6.72 -9.28 24.06
CA ARG A 141 -7.52 -8.06 24.20
C ARG A 141 -8.87 -8.14 23.47
N LEU A 142 -8.88 -8.71 22.26
CA LEU A 142 -10.10 -8.83 21.46
C LEU A 142 -10.95 -10.06 21.84
N GLY A 143 -10.52 -10.86 22.82
CA GLY A 143 -11.21 -12.07 23.24
C GLY A 143 -11.22 -13.17 22.18
N MET A 144 -10.24 -13.19 21.28
CA MET A 144 -10.11 -14.20 20.24
C MET A 144 -9.46 -15.46 20.82
N ARG A 145 -10.26 -16.50 21.03
CA ARG A 145 -9.81 -17.78 21.57
C ARG A 145 -10.30 -18.94 20.73
N VAL A 146 -9.47 -19.97 20.61
CA VAL A 146 -9.84 -21.24 19.99
C VAL A 146 -10.53 -22.16 21.01
N ARG A 147 -11.14 -23.23 20.50
CA ARG A 147 -11.73 -24.27 21.34
C ARG A 147 -10.61 -24.96 22.14
N GLY A 148 -10.61 -24.78 23.45
CA GLY A 148 -9.52 -25.22 24.33
C GLY A 148 -9.03 -24.11 25.27
N GLY A 149 -9.35 -22.84 24.95
CA GLY A 149 -9.02 -21.69 25.79
C GLY A 149 -7.78 -20.93 25.34
N ASP A 150 -6.97 -21.50 24.44
CA ASP A 150 -5.80 -20.84 23.87
C ASP A 150 -6.19 -19.64 22.98
N VAL A 151 -5.27 -18.71 22.82
CA VAL A 151 -5.48 -17.50 22.00
C VAL A 151 -5.45 -17.83 20.50
N ASP A 152 -6.34 -17.20 19.73
CA ASP A 152 -6.43 -17.39 18.28
C ASP A 152 -5.61 -16.30 17.55
N THR A 153 -4.32 -16.57 17.37
CA THR A 153 -3.37 -15.66 16.70
C THR A 153 -3.67 -15.50 15.20
N ALA A 154 -4.14 -16.56 14.53
CA ALA A 154 -4.50 -16.53 13.12
C ALA A 154 -5.66 -15.55 12.85
N ARG A 155 -6.69 -15.57 13.71
CA ARG A 155 -7.80 -14.62 13.62
C ARG A 155 -7.37 -13.19 13.94
N ALA A 156 -6.47 -13.01 14.91
CA ALA A 156 -5.91 -11.71 15.24
C ALA A 156 -5.07 -11.14 14.08
N ALA A 157 -4.33 -11.99 13.36
CA ALA A 157 -3.53 -11.58 12.20
C ALA A 157 -4.41 -11.05 11.06
N ILE A 158 -5.48 -11.78 10.72
CA ILE A 158 -6.47 -11.33 9.72
C ILE A 158 -7.07 -9.99 10.14
N TRP A 159 -7.51 -9.91 11.41
CA TRP A 159 -8.12 -8.69 11.94
C TRP A 159 -7.16 -7.50 11.87
N PHE A 160 -5.87 -7.70 12.18
CA PHE A 160 -4.89 -6.62 12.16
C PHE A 160 -4.66 -6.06 10.75
N VAL A 161 -4.59 -6.94 9.74
CA VAL A 161 -4.50 -6.53 8.34
C VAL A 161 -5.78 -5.79 7.89
N GLU A 162 -6.95 -6.23 8.33
CA GLU A 162 -8.22 -5.53 8.07
C GLU A 162 -8.28 -4.16 8.76
N TRP A 163 -7.81 -4.08 10.02
CA TRP A 163 -7.68 -2.84 10.77
C TRP A 163 -6.80 -1.84 10.00
N TRP A 164 -5.66 -2.29 9.50
CA TRP A 164 -4.77 -1.46 8.68
C TRP A 164 -5.47 -0.88 7.45
N ARG A 165 -6.24 -1.71 6.74
CA ARG A 165 -6.98 -1.32 5.52
C ARG A 165 -8.10 -0.31 5.81
N ARG A 166 -8.72 -0.39 6.99
CA ARG A 166 -9.87 0.44 7.37
C ARG A 166 -9.49 1.77 7.99
N GLU A 167 -8.58 1.75 8.95
CA GLU A 167 -8.28 2.92 9.78
C GLU A 167 -6.81 3.03 10.20
N GLY A 168 -6.09 1.91 10.34
CA GLY A 168 -4.70 1.93 10.78
C GLY A 168 -3.79 2.76 9.87
N ASN A 169 -4.02 2.73 8.56
CA ASN A 169 -3.29 3.57 7.60
C ASN A 169 -3.47 5.07 7.88
N LEU A 170 -4.69 5.50 8.18
CA LEU A 170 -5.02 6.89 8.44
C LEU A 170 -4.46 7.30 9.80
N ILE A 171 -4.58 6.45 10.81
CA ILE A 171 -4.01 6.68 12.15
C ILE A 171 -2.50 6.84 12.06
N SER A 172 -1.82 6.02 11.27
CA SER A 172 -0.37 6.13 11.04
C SER A 172 -0.01 7.40 10.28
N ALA A 173 -0.79 7.78 9.27
CA ALA A 173 -0.56 9.01 8.50
C ALA A 173 -0.91 10.29 9.27
N SER A 174 -1.86 10.21 10.19
CA SER A 174 -2.33 11.31 11.03
C SER A 174 -1.66 11.34 12.42
N ALA A 175 -0.77 10.40 12.71
CA ALA A 175 -0.08 10.33 14.00
C ALA A 175 0.57 11.69 14.29
N PRO A 176 0.42 12.24 15.52
CA PRO A 176 0.99 13.51 15.86
C PRO A 176 2.46 13.52 15.46
N ARG A 177 2.86 14.54 14.73
CA ARG A 177 4.25 14.79 14.33
C ARG A 177 5.03 15.09 15.61
N SER A 178 5.38 14.06 16.37
CA SER A 178 6.04 14.17 17.66
C SER A 178 7.47 14.60 17.44
N ILE A 179 7.65 15.87 17.06
CA ILE A 179 8.91 16.59 17.13
C ILE A 179 9.34 16.50 18.59
N GLY A 180 10.31 15.62 18.86
CA GLY A 180 10.98 15.43 20.14
C GLY A 180 10.10 15.67 21.37
N ARG A 181 9.22 14.72 21.72
CA ARG A 181 8.81 14.68 23.14
C ARG A 181 10.04 14.25 23.93
N ARG A 182 10.66 15.20 24.62
CA ARG A 182 11.60 14.91 25.71
C ARG A 182 10.93 13.87 26.61
N ASN A 183 11.56 12.72 26.74
CA ASN A 183 11.11 11.68 27.63
C ASN A 183 11.13 12.26 29.06
N PRO A 184 9.98 12.43 29.77
CA PRO A 184 10.00 12.98 31.13
C PRO A 184 10.55 11.98 32.17
N ARG A 185 10.97 10.79 31.72
CA ARG A 185 11.41 9.69 32.59
C ARG A 185 12.89 9.34 32.45
N VAL A 186 13.72 10.27 31.98
CA VAL A 186 15.14 10.23 32.32
C VAL A 186 15.32 11.12 33.54
N SER A 187 15.27 10.48 34.71
CA SER A 187 15.69 11.06 35.98
C SER A 187 17.03 11.77 35.80
N GLN A 188 17.09 13.00 36.31
CA GLN A 188 18.28 13.85 36.43
C GLN A 188 19.53 13.00 36.74
N GLY A 189 20.51 12.97 35.84
CA GLY A 189 21.72 12.19 36.08
C GLY A 189 22.81 12.24 35.01
N ASP A 190 22.49 12.17 33.72
CA ASP A 190 23.53 12.02 32.68
C ASP A 190 23.56 13.18 31.67
N PRO A 191 24.69 13.93 31.57
CA PRO A 191 24.89 14.97 30.56
C PRO A 191 25.24 14.42 29.16
N SER A 192 25.33 13.10 29.01
CA SER A 192 25.87 12.43 27.82
C SER A 192 24.88 11.39 27.30
N GLY A 193 23.78 11.80 26.66
CA GLY A 193 22.84 10.80 26.12
C GLY A 193 21.51 11.27 25.60
N CYS A 194 21.35 12.52 25.16
CA CYS A 194 20.23 12.90 24.30
C CYS A 194 20.60 12.58 22.85
N LEU A 195 20.43 11.32 22.45
CA LEU A 195 20.37 10.98 21.03
C LEU A 195 19.06 11.57 20.50
N ASP A 196 19.14 12.67 19.77
CA ASP A 196 18.04 13.15 18.95
C ASP A 196 17.74 12.06 17.91
N ILE A 197 16.77 11.20 18.21
CA ILE A 197 16.36 10.14 17.28
C ILE A 197 15.68 10.85 16.10
N PRO A 198 16.24 10.78 14.88
CA PRO A 198 15.64 11.42 13.72
C PRO A 198 14.27 10.81 13.48
N ILE A 199 13.24 11.66 13.42
CA ILE A 199 11.87 11.19 13.21
C ILE A 199 11.70 10.96 11.72
N ARG A 200 11.39 9.72 11.34
CA ARG A 200 11.02 9.39 9.97
C ARG A 200 9.59 9.85 9.71
N ARG A 201 9.42 10.59 8.61
CA ARG A 201 8.13 11.04 8.09
C ARG A 201 7.90 10.42 6.74
N GLY A 202 6.64 10.33 6.31
CA GLY A 202 6.36 9.82 4.98
C GLY A 202 4.90 9.66 4.67
N TRP A 203 4.63 9.35 3.40
CA TRP A 203 3.33 8.88 2.94
C TRP A 203 3.42 7.40 2.62
N GLY A 204 2.86 6.59 3.51
CA GLY A 204 2.94 5.14 3.40
C GLY A 204 4.38 4.66 3.61
N PHE A 205 4.83 3.76 2.74
CA PHE A 205 6.09 3.03 2.92
C PHE A 205 7.21 3.46 1.97
N ASP A 206 6.90 3.98 0.79
CA ASP A 206 7.94 4.25 -0.23
C ASP A 206 8.39 5.71 -0.24
N PHE A 207 7.55 6.63 0.21
CA PHE A 207 7.82 8.06 0.21
C PHE A 207 8.11 8.52 1.63
N GLU A 208 9.32 8.24 2.11
CA GLU A 208 9.77 8.55 3.46
C GLU A 208 10.99 9.49 3.45
N TRP A 209 11.06 10.39 4.43
CA TRP A 209 12.16 11.32 4.67
C TRP A 209 12.40 11.50 6.16
N THR A 210 13.63 11.81 6.56
CA THR A 210 13.95 12.15 7.95
C THR A 210 13.74 13.64 8.22
N VAL A 211 13.33 13.96 9.44
CA VAL A 211 13.29 15.33 9.95
C VAL A 211 14.17 15.39 11.19
N ASP A 212 15.28 16.11 11.08
CA ASP A 212 16.19 16.38 12.19
C ASP A 212 15.68 17.59 12.97
N ALA A 213 15.85 17.58 14.29
CA ALA A 213 15.47 18.70 15.15
C ALA A 213 16.19 20.02 14.77
N ALA A 214 17.39 19.93 14.19
CA ALA A 214 18.17 21.08 13.69
C ALA A 214 17.73 21.58 12.30
N SER A 215 16.99 20.76 11.54
CA SER A 215 16.56 21.05 10.16
C SER A 215 15.22 21.80 10.07
N SER A 216 14.60 22.09 11.22
CA SER A 216 13.41 22.91 11.28
C SER A 216 13.81 24.38 11.40
N ASP A 217 13.30 25.22 10.50
CA ASP A 217 13.44 26.68 10.60
C ASP A 217 12.95 27.20 11.95
N SER A 218 13.26 28.46 12.29
CA SER A 218 12.85 29.14 13.53
C SER A 218 11.34 29.12 13.81
N GLU A 219 10.50 28.76 12.83
CA GLU A 219 9.05 28.52 12.95
C GLU A 219 8.62 27.03 12.97
N GLY A 220 9.55 26.07 12.97
CA GLY A 220 9.24 24.64 12.98
C GLY A 220 8.70 24.07 11.65
N LYS A 221 8.70 24.85 10.57
CA LYS A 221 8.18 24.45 9.26
C LYS A 221 9.23 23.69 8.46
N VAL A 222 9.03 22.37 8.33
CA VAL A 222 9.77 21.55 7.37
C VAL A 222 9.26 21.87 5.97
N ASN A 223 10.15 22.13 5.01
CA ASN A 223 9.78 22.24 3.59
C ASN A 223 9.39 20.86 3.04
N VAL A 224 8.13 20.48 3.27
CA VAL A 224 7.58 19.17 2.88
C VAL A 224 7.62 18.98 1.37
N GLU A 225 7.42 20.04 0.60
CA GLU A 225 7.40 19.97 -0.87
C GLU A 225 8.76 19.60 -1.43
N GLU A 226 9.83 20.23 -0.94
CA GLU A 226 11.20 19.91 -1.35
C GLU A 226 11.60 18.48 -0.97
N LYS A 227 11.29 18.05 0.27
CA LYS A 227 11.55 16.68 0.72
C LYS A 227 10.77 15.65 -0.12
N MET A 228 9.52 15.96 -0.45
CA MET A 228 8.68 15.13 -1.31
C MET A 228 9.27 15.02 -2.72
N GLY A 229 9.70 16.14 -3.31
CA GLY A 229 10.37 16.16 -4.62
C GLY A 229 11.61 15.27 -4.64
N ALA A 230 12.47 15.39 -3.63
CA ALA A 230 13.67 14.58 -3.51
C ALA A 230 13.37 13.06 -3.39
N CYS A 231 12.33 12.68 -2.63
CA CYS A 231 11.89 11.28 -2.53
C CYS A 231 11.40 10.75 -3.90
N ILE A 232 10.60 11.54 -4.62
CA ILE A 232 10.10 11.17 -5.95
C ILE A 232 11.25 10.99 -6.93
N ASP A 233 12.20 11.93 -6.98
CA ASP A 233 13.34 11.85 -7.90
C ASP A 233 14.21 10.62 -7.61
N THR A 234 14.40 10.29 -6.33
CA THR A 234 15.14 9.10 -5.91
C THR A 234 14.41 7.83 -6.35
N TYR A 235 13.10 7.77 -6.17
CA TYR A 235 12.28 6.64 -6.60
C TYR A 235 12.34 6.46 -8.13
N MET A 236 12.22 7.54 -8.90
CA MET A 236 12.29 7.48 -10.37
C MET A 236 13.65 6.95 -10.84
N ARG A 237 14.76 7.45 -10.27
CA ARG A 237 16.10 6.94 -10.57
C ARG A 237 16.26 5.46 -10.24
N MET A 238 15.74 5.01 -9.10
CA MET A 238 15.76 3.59 -8.73
C MET A 238 14.97 2.73 -9.72
N MET A 239 13.83 3.22 -10.20
CA MET A 239 13.01 2.52 -11.18
C MET A 239 13.69 2.41 -12.55
N GLU A 240 14.36 3.46 -13.02
CA GLU A 240 15.15 3.45 -14.26
C GLU A 240 16.26 2.40 -14.20
N VAL A 241 17.05 2.39 -13.12
CA VAL A 241 18.10 1.37 -12.91
C VAL A 241 17.52 -0.03 -12.89
N GLN A 242 16.36 -0.23 -12.24
CA GLN A 242 15.71 -1.53 -12.20
C GLN A 242 15.20 -1.98 -13.58
N GLU A 243 14.75 -1.05 -14.42
CA GLU A 243 14.35 -1.33 -15.80
C GLU A 243 15.55 -1.72 -16.67
N GLU A 244 16.66 -0.99 -16.56
CA GLU A 244 17.94 -1.30 -17.25
C GLU A 244 18.47 -2.69 -16.90
N LEU A 245 18.33 -3.09 -15.63
CA LEU A 245 18.72 -4.42 -15.14
C LEU A 245 17.74 -5.54 -15.55
N GLY A 246 16.73 -5.25 -16.38
CA GLY A 246 15.73 -6.23 -16.82
C GLY A 246 14.77 -6.68 -15.70
N GLY A 247 14.69 -5.90 -14.61
CA GLY A 247 13.82 -6.18 -13.48
C GLY A 247 12.33 -5.97 -13.78
N ALA A 248 11.98 -5.42 -14.95
CA ALA A 248 10.60 -5.21 -15.38
C ALA A 248 9.95 -6.45 -16.03
N VAL A 249 10.74 -7.46 -16.44
CA VAL A 249 10.24 -8.63 -17.18
C VAL A 249 10.55 -9.92 -16.44
N SER A 250 9.53 -10.78 -16.31
CA SER A 250 9.66 -12.13 -15.77
C SER A 250 10.29 -13.09 -16.78
N GLN A 251 11.07 -14.08 -16.33
CA GLN A 251 11.61 -15.15 -17.18
C GLN A 251 10.51 -15.87 -18.00
N THR A 252 9.29 -16.00 -17.45
CA THR A 252 8.16 -16.60 -18.16
C THR A 252 7.71 -15.72 -19.33
N GLN A 253 7.73 -14.40 -19.16
CA GLN A 253 7.40 -13.45 -20.22
C GLN A 253 8.48 -13.41 -21.30
N GLU A 254 9.75 -13.48 -20.92
CA GLU A 254 10.88 -13.61 -21.85
C GLU A 254 10.72 -14.87 -22.71
N LYS A 255 10.46 -16.03 -22.08
CA LYS A 255 10.21 -17.30 -22.79
C LYS A 255 9.01 -17.21 -23.73
N LYS A 256 7.91 -16.57 -23.29
CA LYS A 256 6.71 -16.39 -24.10
C LYS A 256 6.97 -15.49 -25.31
N ARG A 257 7.64 -14.34 -25.14
CA ARG A 257 8.04 -13.45 -26.25
C ARG A 257 8.93 -14.18 -27.25
N ALA A 258 9.94 -14.91 -26.78
CA ALA A 258 10.83 -15.68 -27.64
C ALA A 258 10.09 -16.78 -28.44
N TRP A 259 9.08 -17.40 -27.83
CA TRP A 259 8.22 -18.37 -28.51
C TRP A 259 7.33 -17.70 -29.58
N GLU A 260 6.69 -16.58 -29.25
CA GLU A 260 5.85 -15.79 -30.18
C GLU A 260 6.65 -15.28 -31.38
N GLU A 261 7.88 -14.80 -31.16
CA GLU A 261 8.78 -14.39 -32.24
C GLU A 261 9.17 -15.56 -33.16
N LYS A 262 9.46 -16.74 -32.60
CA LYS A 262 9.73 -17.95 -33.40
C LYS A 262 8.52 -18.33 -34.23
N LEU A 263 7.32 -18.24 -33.66
CA LEU A 263 6.07 -18.51 -34.35
C LEU A 263 5.84 -17.52 -35.50
N ALA A 264 6.06 -16.22 -35.25
CA ALA A 264 5.94 -15.16 -36.25
C ALA A 264 6.95 -15.33 -37.39
N LYS A 265 8.21 -15.65 -37.08
CA LYS A 265 9.25 -15.94 -38.08
C LYS A 265 8.90 -17.16 -38.93
N ARG A 266 8.33 -18.22 -38.34
CA ARG A 266 7.82 -19.40 -39.07
C ARG A 266 6.67 -19.03 -40.01
N LYS A 267 5.70 -18.25 -39.53
CA LYS A 267 4.55 -17.79 -40.32
C LYS A 267 5.00 -16.92 -41.51
N ALA A 268 5.94 -16.01 -41.31
CA ALA A 268 6.50 -15.16 -42.37
C ALA A 268 7.31 -15.95 -43.43
N ARG A 269 8.00 -17.03 -43.03
CA ARG A 269 8.69 -17.92 -43.98
C ARG A 269 7.69 -18.72 -44.84
N LEU A 270 6.60 -19.19 -44.25
CA LEU A 270 5.53 -19.90 -44.95
C LEU A 270 4.79 -18.97 -45.93
N SER A 271 4.49 -17.73 -45.53
CA SER A 271 3.83 -16.77 -46.43
C SER A 271 4.71 -16.36 -47.62
N ARG A 272 6.05 -16.34 -47.46
CA ARG A 272 6.99 -16.08 -48.56
C ARG A 272 7.20 -17.26 -49.52
N LYS A 273 6.81 -18.48 -49.13
CA LYS A 273 6.88 -19.68 -50.00
C LYS A 273 5.59 -19.92 -50.79
N ASN A 274 4.50 -19.25 -50.42
CA ASN A 274 3.19 -19.37 -51.06
C ASN A 274 2.86 -18.18 -51.99
N VAL A 275 3.87 -17.36 -52.32
CA VAL A 275 3.86 -16.30 -53.33
C VAL A 275 4.93 -16.66 -54.35
#